data_AF-A0A9D4DGS9-F1
#
_entry.id   AF-A0A9D4DGS9-F1
#
_cell.length_a   1.000
_cell.length_b   1.000
_cell.length_c   1.000
_cell.angle_alpha   90.00
_cell.angle_beta   90.00
_cell.angle_gamma   90.00
#
_symmetry.space_group_name_H-M   'P 1'
#
loop_
_entity.id
_entity.type
_entity.pdbx_description
1 polymer ?
#
loop_
_entity_poly.entity_id
_entity_poly.type
_entity_poly.pdbx_seq_one_letter_code
_entity_poly.pdbx_strand_id
1 'polypeptide(L)'
;MTHTSVCNTVKGSCTCAAGWTGTECKTDVDECVSANGFKCPANSTCVNTLGSYKCDCDSGFKTSIKGDSCTGNDCRFIYLSNIAKPRPMISEHTS
;
A
#
# COMPACT_ATOMS: atom_id res chain seq x y z
N MET A 1 -12.43 1.70 14.26
CA MET A 1 -12.35 2.85 13.35
C MET A 1 -13.00 2.42 12.04
N THR A 2 -13.90 3.23 11.45
CA THR A 2 -14.58 2.91 10.18
C THR A 2 -13.85 3.60 9.04
N HIS A 3 -13.34 2.85 8.06
CA HIS A 3 -12.54 3.38 6.95
C HIS A 3 -13.45 3.89 5.81
N THR A 4 -14.40 4.73 6.17
CA THR A 4 -15.46 5.20 5.28
C THR A 4 -15.17 6.60 4.81
N SER A 5 -15.19 6.81 3.49
CA SER A 5 -14.95 8.13 2.90
C SER A 5 -16.24 8.95 2.79
N VAL A 6 -17.37 8.34 2.41
CA VAL A 6 -18.68 8.99 2.31
C VAL A 6 -19.77 7.95 2.58
N CYS A 7 -20.79 8.28 3.39
CA CYS A 7 -22.00 7.45 3.51
C CYS A 7 -23.20 8.16 2.91
N ASN A 8 -23.88 7.50 1.98
CA ASN A 8 -25.19 7.91 1.50
C ASN A 8 -26.27 7.29 2.38
N THR A 9 -26.74 8.07 3.36
CA THR A 9 -27.78 7.66 4.31
C THR A 9 -29.16 7.46 3.68
N VAL A 10 -29.36 7.96 2.45
CA VAL A 10 -30.62 7.79 1.69
C VAL A 10 -30.61 6.48 0.89
N LYS A 11 -29.46 6.10 0.32
CA LYS A 11 -29.29 4.85 -0.44
C LYS A 11 -28.84 3.67 0.43
N GLY A 12 -28.52 3.89 1.70
CA GLY A 12 -28.01 2.85 2.60
C GLY A 12 -26.65 2.27 2.16
N SER A 13 -25.81 3.08 1.50
CA SER A 13 -24.50 2.64 1.00
C SER A 13 -23.39 3.57 1.45
N CYS A 14 -22.24 3.00 1.79
CA CYS A 14 -21.04 3.73 2.16
C CYS A 14 -19.93 3.45 1.15
N THR A 15 -19.25 4.51 0.72
CA THR A 15 -18.04 4.44 -0.09
C THR A 15 -16.86 4.29 0.86
N CYS A 16 -16.10 3.20 0.69
CA CYS A 16 -14.92 2.93 1.48
C CYS A 16 -13.71 3.72 0.99
N ALA A 17 -12.79 4.00 1.93
CA ALA A 17 -11.46 4.51 1.59
C ALA A 17 -10.71 3.48 0.73
N ALA A 18 -9.74 3.95 -0.05
CA ALA A 18 -8.85 3.07 -0.81
C ALA A 18 -8.21 2.01 0.10
N GLY A 19 -8.12 0.77 -0.39
CA GLY A 19 -7.64 -0.39 0.37
C GLY A 19 -8.68 -1.00 1.33
N TRP A 20 -9.93 -0.51 1.35
CA TRP A 20 -10.98 -1.03 2.23
C TRP A 20 -12.24 -1.43 1.46
N THR A 21 -12.94 -2.43 2.00
CA THR A 21 -14.17 -2.99 1.43
C THR A 21 -15.15 -3.45 2.53
N GLY A 22 -16.29 -3.97 2.10
CA GLY A 22 -17.41 -4.40 2.94
C GLY A 22 -18.36 -3.26 3.30
N THR A 23 -19.56 -3.61 3.76
CA THR A 23 -20.65 -2.66 4.07
C THR A 23 -20.26 -1.61 5.10
N GLU A 24 -19.40 -1.99 6.05
CA GLU A 24 -18.92 -1.09 7.11
C GLU A 24 -17.50 -0.54 6.85
N CYS A 25 -16.89 -0.84 5.70
CA CYS A 25 -15.51 -0.46 5.38
C CYS A 25 -14.53 -0.86 6.49
N LYS A 26 -14.64 -2.11 6.97
CA LYS A 26 -13.77 -2.69 8.00
C LYS A 26 -12.93 -3.85 7.48
N THR A 27 -13.19 -4.28 6.25
CA THR A 27 -12.45 -5.37 5.61
C THR A 27 -11.34 -4.74 4.79
N ASP A 28 -10.12 -5.13 5.09
CA ASP A 28 -8.95 -4.80 4.30
C ASP A 28 -9.01 -5.49 2.94
N VAL A 29 -8.59 -4.80 1.89
CA VAL A 29 -8.45 -5.39 0.56
C VAL A 29 -7.03 -5.92 0.45
N ASP A 30 -6.89 -7.25 0.30
CA ASP A 30 -5.57 -7.82 0.03
C ASP A 30 -5.18 -7.58 -1.43
N GLU A 31 -4.36 -6.55 -1.67
CA GLU A 31 -3.91 -6.21 -3.01
C GLU A 31 -2.94 -7.24 -3.61
N CYS A 32 -2.31 -8.09 -2.81
CA CYS A 32 -1.38 -9.11 -3.28
C CYS A 32 -2.07 -10.29 -3.99
N VAL A 33 -3.33 -10.55 -3.64
CA VAL A 33 -4.16 -11.59 -4.29
C VAL A 33 -5.26 -11.00 -5.17
N SER A 34 -5.39 -9.67 -5.20
CA SER A 34 -6.40 -8.98 -5.99
C SER A 34 -6.08 -9.06 -7.49
N ALA A 35 -7.09 -9.42 -8.29
CA ALA A 35 -6.97 -9.50 -9.75
C ALA A 35 -6.71 -8.13 -10.43
N ASN A 36 -6.76 -7.02 -9.68
CA ASN A 36 -6.71 -5.65 -10.18
C ASN A 36 -5.31 -5.17 -10.62
N GLY A 37 -4.32 -6.07 -10.71
CA GLY A 37 -3.05 -5.77 -11.39
C GLY A 37 -2.01 -5.05 -10.55
N PHE A 38 -2.11 -5.09 -9.22
CA PHE A 38 -1.04 -4.65 -8.33
C PHE A 38 0.13 -5.64 -8.43
N LYS A 39 1.05 -5.37 -9.36
CA LYS A 39 2.24 -6.17 -9.57
C LYS A 39 3.43 -5.49 -8.93
N CYS A 40 4.04 -6.18 -7.99
CA CYS A 40 5.35 -5.84 -7.49
C CYS A 40 6.41 -5.93 -8.61
N PRO A 41 7.48 -5.11 -8.55
CA PRO A 41 8.57 -5.20 -9.51
C PRO A 41 9.24 -6.58 -9.47
N ALA A 42 10.00 -6.91 -10.51
CA ALA A 42 10.78 -8.15 -10.52
C ALA A 42 11.73 -8.21 -9.30
N ASN A 43 11.95 -9.43 -8.79
CA ASN A 43 12.76 -9.69 -7.59
C ASN A 43 12.20 -9.02 -6.32
N SER A 44 10.88 -9.03 -6.19
CA SER A 44 10.22 -8.61 -4.96
C SER A 44 8.97 -9.42 -4.68
N THR A 45 8.65 -9.50 -3.39
CA THR A 45 7.50 -10.21 -2.85
C THR A 45 6.47 -9.20 -2.36
N CYS A 46 5.21 -9.39 -2.75
CA CYS A 46 4.11 -8.58 -2.25
C CYS A 46 3.79 -8.94 -0.80
N VAL A 47 3.59 -7.92 0.03
CA VAL A 47 3.19 -8.04 1.43
C VAL A 47 1.98 -7.16 1.66
N ASN A 48 0.85 -7.78 1.99
CA ASN A 48 -0.38 -7.07 2.31
C ASN A 48 -0.25 -6.32 3.64
N THR A 49 -0.85 -5.13 3.74
CA THR A 49 -0.88 -4.30 4.94
C THR A 49 -2.27 -3.70 5.14
N LEU A 50 -2.61 -3.23 6.34
CA LEU A 50 -3.94 -2.66 6.55
C LEU A 50 -4.14 -1.36 5.75
N GLY A 51 -5.04 -1.43 4.76
CA GLY A 51 -5.42 -0.37 3.83
C GLY A 51 -4.42 -0.14 2.69
N SER A 52 -3.46 -1.02 2.47
CA SER A 52 -2.42 -0.86 1.44
C SER A 52 -1.59 -2.14 1.27
N TYR A 53 -0.57 -2.10 0.40
CA TYR A 53 0.42 -3.16 0.30
C TYR A 53 1.82 -2.58 0.12
N LYS A 54 2.82 -3.42 0.35
CA LYS A 54 4.22 -3.11 0.07
C LYS A 54 4.87 -4.24 -0.74
N CYS A 55 5.92 -3.90 -1.48
CA CYS A 55 6.76 -4.89 -2.12
C CYS A 55 8.13 -4.89 -1.44
N ASP A 56 8.47 -6.02 -0.83
CA ASP A 56 9.78 -6.23 -0.24
C ASP A 56 10.69 -6.87 -1.29
N CYS A 57 11.82 -6.23 -1.60
CA CYS A 57 12.80 -6.82 -2.51
C CYS A 57 13.31 -8.15 -1.92
N ASP A 58 13.47 -9.14 -2.81
CA ASP A 58 13.98 -10.45 -2.42
C ASP A 58 15.43 -10.35 -1.91
N SER A 59 15.90 -11.38 -1.22
CA SER A 59 17.25 -11.41 -0.65
C SER A 59 18.32 -11.16 -1.73
N GLY A 60 19.19 -10.18 -1.48
CA GLY A 60 20.24 -9.76 -2.44
C GLY A 60 19.82 -8.63 -3.38
N PHE A 61 18.56 -8.21 -3.35
CA PHE A 61 18.06 -7.06 -4.12
C PHE A 61 17.68 -5.91 -3.20
N LYS A 62 17.74 -4.70 -3.75
CA LYS A 62 17.45 -3.46 -3.03
C LYS A 62 16.75 -2.46 -3.95
N THR A 63 16.02 -1.52 -3.39
CA THR A 63 15.27 -0.57 -4.22
C THR A 63 16.22 0.36 -4.97
N SER A 64 16.00 0.52 -6.27
CA SER A 64 16.59 1.57 -7.11
C SER A 64 16.42 2.94 -6.43
N ILE A 65 17.34 3.86 -6.70
CA ILE A 65 17.26 5.26 -6.24
C ILE A 65 15.96 5.97 -6.64
N LYS A 66 15.29 5.49 -7.70
CA LYS A 66 13.99 6.00 -8.17
C LYS A 66 12.81 5.39 -7.42
N GLY A 67 13.03 4.30 -6.69
CA GLY A 67 12.01 3.61 -5.92
C GLY A 67 10.98 2.87 -6.79
N ASP A 68 11.36 2.44 -7.99
CA ASP A 68 10.46 1.81 -8.99
C ASP A 68 10.87 0.38 -9.38
N SER A 69 12.01 -0.12 -8.89
CA SER A 69 12.57 -1.43 -9.26
C SER A 69 13.51 -1.95 -8.17
N CYS A 70 13.66 -3.27 -8.09
CA CYS A 70 14.63 -3.93 -7.20
C CYS A 70 15.90 -4.31 -8.00
N THR A 71 17.03 -3.67 -7.69
CA THR A 71 18.35 -3.88 -8.30
C THR A 71 19.35 -4.42 -7.27
N GLY A 72 20.31 -5.25 -7.68
CA GLY A 72 21.22 -5.97 -6.78
C GLY A 72 22.27 -5.11 -6.05
N ASN A 73 22.29 -3.80 -6.27
CA ASN A 73 23.49 -2.98 -6.04
C ASN A 73 23.21 -1.68 -5.26
N ASP A 74 21.96 -1.33 -4.94
CA ASP A 74 21.59 0.01 -4.47
C ASP A 74 20.87 0.01 -3.11
N CYS A 75 21.54 0.35 -2.01
CA CYS A 75 20.97 0.29 -0.66
C CYS A 75 20.02 1.44 -0.27
N ARG A 76 18.69 1.30 -0.48
CA ARG A 76 17.66 2.06 0.28
C ARG A 76 16.29 1.34 0.42
N PHE A 77 15.33 1.97 1.10
CA PHE A 77 14.14 1.42 1.78
C PHE A 77 12.86 1.23 0.92
N ILE A 78 12.19 0.09 1.16
CA ILE A 78 10.77 -0.32 1.03
C ILE A 78 9.88 0.40 -0.01
N TYR A 79 9.35 -0.38 -0.96
CA TYR A 79 8.35 0.07 -1.93
C TYR A 79 6.95 0.09 -1.30
N LEU A 80 6.39 1.27 -1.07
CA LEU A 80 5.00 1.47 -0.64
C LEU A 80 4.16 1.95 -1.83
N SER A 81 3.59 1.03 -2.60
CA SER A 81 2.61 1.40 -3.63
C SER A 81 1.26 1.68 -2.99
N ASN A 82 1.12 2.89 -2.45
CA ASN A 82 -0.10 3.34 -1.81
C ASN A 82 -1.20 3.66 -2.83
N ILE A 83 -2.35 2.99 -2.71
CA ILE A 83 -3.63 3.57 -3.17
C ILE A 83 -4.18 4.58 -2.13
N ALA A 84 -3.52 4.76 -0.98
CA ALA A 84 -3.82 5.83 -0.03
C ALA A 84 -2.55 6.56 0.38
N LYS A 85 -2.17 7.60 -0.39
CA LYS A 85 -1.26 8.75 -0.15
C LYS A 85 -0.03 8.52 0.78
N PRO A 86 1.14 9.09 0.46
CA PRO A 86 2.29 9.04 1.36
C PRO A 86 1.89 9.63 2.73
N ARG A 87 2.03 8.86 3.81
CA ARG A 87 2.30 9.52 5.09
C ARG A 87 3.58 10.30 4.88
N PRO A 88 3.63 11.61 5.15
CA PRO A 88 4.92 12.24 5.36
C PRO A 88 5.55 11.44 6.51
N MET A 89 6.67 10.76 6.23
CA MET A 89 7.60 10.43 7.30
C MET A 89 8.04 11.79 7.81
N ILE A 90 7.44 12.24 8.90
CA ILE A 90 7.94 13.39 9.64
C ILE A 90 9.40 13.04 9.92
N SER A 91 10.29 13.79 9.30
CA SER A 91 11.68 13.86 9.70
C SER A 91 11.68 14.50 11.09
N GLU A 92 11.48 13.71 12.14
CA GLU A 92 11.97 14.09 13.46
C GLU A 92 13.48 13.83 13.49
N HIS A 93 14.21 14.63 12.71
CA HIS A 93 15.52 15.10 13.12
C HIS A 93 15.27 16.37 13.93
N THR A 94 14.88 16.19 15.20
CA THR A 94 15.04 17.25 16.19
C THR A 94 16.54 17.39 16.43
N SER A 95 17.13 18.46 15.90
CA SER A 95 18.32 19.06 16.52
C SER A 95 17.94 19.76 17.82
#